data_AF-A0A3A8N3L9-F1
#
_entry.id   AF-A0A3A8N3L9-F1
#
_cell.length_a   1.000
_cell.length_b   1.000
_cell.length_c   1.000
_cell.angle_alpha   90.00
_cell.angle_beta   90.00
_cell.angle_gamma   90.00
#
_symmetry.space_group_name_H-M   'P 1'
#
loop_
_entity.id
_entity.type
_entity.pdbx_description
1 polymer ?
#
loop_
_entity_poly.entity_id
_entity_poly.type
_entity_poly.pdbx_seq_one_letter_code
_entity_poly.pdbx_strand_id
1 'polypeptide(L)'
;MAKWLLATMALSLPVLAHAGDFRRPSEPMQDRQELRQDARETRDDRHDLREVESLLSRYDSARGRYARRDLMRVEQDVRDYVAAELHESHRELAQDKREVRTSTREVRYDGNRRDDRQDRRDDVRDARQESRALRETRAIAQQLNNLYGRMDSGSVQRKRMLLADLVQLARSEQAQNRQELREDRREAREDRRWY
;
A
#
# COMPACT_ATOMS: atom_id res chain seq x y z
N MET A 1 4.15 56.58 -21.98
CA MET A 1 3.06 57.17 -22.78
C MET A 1 3.14 56.62 -24.20
N ALA A 2 2.17 55.81 -24.62
CA ALA A 2 1.71 55.69 -26.00
C ALA A 2 0.48 54.76 -26.01
N LYS A 3 -0.68 55.36 -26.31
CA LYS A 3 -1.96 54.72 -26.65
C LYS A 3 -2.05 54.69 -28.18
N TRP A 4 -2.32 53.54 -28.79
CA TRP A 4 -2.95 53.36 -30.12
C TRP A 4 -3.62 51.96 -30.09
N LEU A 5 -4.93 51.89 -29.89
CA LEU A 5 -6.03 51.83 -30.87
C LEU A 5 -6.13 50.50 -31.66
N LEU A 6 -7.16 49.73 -31.23
CA LEU A 6 -8.09 48.86 -31.96
C LEU A 6 -7.75 48.39 -33.38
N ALA A 7 -7.75 47.07 -33.57
CA ALA A 7 -8.25 46.41 -34.77
C ALA A 7 -8.93 45.09 -34.40
N THR A 8 -10.27 45.14 -34.34
CA THR A 8 -11.18 44.00 -34.39
C THR A 8 -11.06 43.31 -35.75
N MET A 9 -10.61 42.05 -35.77
CA MET A 9 -11.02 41.09 -36.80
C MET A 9 -11.63 39.87 -36.11
N ALA A 10 -12.93 39.72 -36.32
CA ALA A 10 -13.67 38.51 -36.04
C ALA A 10 -13.18 37.41 -36.99
N LEU A 11 -12.47 36.43 -36.43
CA LEU A 11 -12.26 35.14 -37.06
C LEU A 11 -13.10 34.13 -36.26
N SER A 12 -14.28 33.85 -36.79
CA SER A 12 -15.13 32.74 -36.42
C SER A 12 -14.39 31.43 -36.69
N LEU A 13 -13.77 30.86 -35.66
CA LEU A 13 -13.27 29.49 -35.70
C LEU A 13 -14.46 28.55 -35.48
N PRO A 14 -14.72 27.56 -36.35
CA PRO A 14 -15.65 26.51 -36.04
C PRO A 14 -15.09 25.71 -34.85
N VAL A 15 -15.82 25.69 -33.74
CA VAL A 15 -15.62 24.73 -32.67
C VAL A 15 -15.97 23.35 -33.24
N LEU A 16 -14.97 22.69 -33.83
CA LEU A 16 -15.01 21.26 -34.07
C LEU A 16 -14.93 20.58 -32.70
N ALA A 17 -16.11 20.34 -32.12
CA ALA A 17 -16.31 19.43 -31.02
C ALA A 17 -15.83 18.03 -31.44
N HIS A 18 -14.54 17.78 -31.29
CA HIS A 18 -14.02 16.43 -31.20
C HIS A 18 -14.43 15.92 -29.83
N ALA A 19 -15.63 15.33 -29.77
CA ALA A 19 -15.94 14.31 -28.78
C ALA A 19 -14.97 13.16 -29.04
N GLY A 20 -13.75 13.29 -28.52
CA GLY A 20 -12.86 12.17 -28.36
C GLY A 20 -13.55 11.24 -27.38
N ASP A 21 -14.12 10.16 -27.90
CA ASP A 21 -14.45 8.99 -27.11
C ASP A 21 -13.17 8.60 -26.35
N PHE A 22 -13.08 9.06 -25.09
CA PHE A 22 -12.25 8.42 -24.09
C PHE A 22 -12.87 7.04 -23.90
N ARG A 23 -12.54 6.10 -24.79
CA ARG A 23 -12.84 4.69 -24.60
C ARG A 23 -12.19 4.30 -23.27
N ARG A 24 -13.02 4.16 -22.24
CA ARG A 24 -12.66 3.40 -21.05
C ARG A 24 -12.09 2.07 -21.55
N PRO A 25 -10.94 1.58 -21.03
CA PRO A 25 -10.51 0.23 -21.33
C PRO A 25 -11.70 -0.70 -21.13
N SER A 26 -11.94 -1.61 -22.07
CA SER A 26 -12.94 -2.65 -21.86
C SER A 26 -12.55 -3.41 -20.58
N GLU A 27 -13.48 -3.60 -19.64
CA GLU A 27 -13.35 -4.40 -18.39
C GLU A 27 -12.31 -5.55 -18.48
N PRO A 28 -12.32 -6.44 -19.50
CA PRO A 28 -11.32 -7.53 -19.61
C PRO A 28 -9.84 -7.12 -19.78
N MET A 29 -9.53 -5.86 -20.10
CA MET A 29 -8.18 -5.30 -20.10
C MET A 29 -7.77 -4.77 -18.72
N GLN A 30 -8.71 -4.26 -17.92
CA GLN A 30 -8.49 -3.85 -16.54
C GLN A 30 -8.23 -5.07 -15.65
N ASP A 31 -9.06 -6.12 -15.75
CA ASP A 31 -8.87 -7.36 -14.98
C ASP A 31 -7.49 -8.00 -15.20
N ARG A 32 -6.95 -7.92 -16.42
CA ARG A 32 -5.62 -8.48 -16.76
C ARG A 32 -4.47 -7.63 -16.23
N GLN A 33 -4.70 -6.34 -16.04
CA GLN A 33 -3.71 -5.43 -15.50
C GLN A 33 -3.66 -5.53 -13.98
N GLU A 34 -4.82 -5.63 -13.32
CA GLU A 34 -4.98 -5.90 -11.89
C GLU A 34 -4.32 -7.23 -11.52
N LEU A 35 -4.65 -8.34 -12.20
CA LEU A 35 -3.99 -9.64 -11.99
C LEU A 35 -2.46 -9.65 -12.14
N ARG A 36 -1.89 -8.68 -12.87
CA ARG A 36 -0.43 -8.51 -13.01
C ARG A 36 0.17 -7.65 -11.91
N GLN A 37 -0.58 -6.68 -11.37
CA GLN A 37 -0.21 -5.88 -10.19
C GLN A 37 -0.22 -6.77 -8.95
N ASP A 38 -1.31 -7.50 -8.73
CA ASP A 38 -1.48 -8.58 -7.75
C ASP A 38 -0.28 -9.54 -7.64
N ALA A 39 0.20 -10.01 -8.79
CA ALA A 39 1.30 -10.99 -8.85
C ALA A 39 2.66 -10.37 -8.48
N ARG A 40 2.82 -9.06 -8.69
CA ARG A 40 4.01 -8.31 -8.26
C ARG A 40 3.92 -8.03 -6.76
N GLU A 41 2.79 -7.54 -6.28
CA GLU A 41 2.53 -7.30 -4.86
C GLU A 41 2.77 -8.57 -4.03
N THR A 42 2.23 -9.72 -4.45
CA THR A 42 2.49 -11.00 -3.76
C THR A 42 3.99 -11.37 -3.68
N ARG A 43 4.78 -10.98 -4.68
CA ARG A 43 6.21 -11.27 -4.73
C ARG A 43 6.97 -10.34 -3.78
N ASP A 44 6.54 -9.09 -3.72
CA ASP A 44 7.12 -8.06 -2.87
C ASP A 44 6.77 -8.35 -1.39
N ASP A 45 5.53 -8.72 -1.05
CA ASP A 45 5.14 -9.17 0.31
C ASP A 45 5.98 -10.35 0.82
N ARG A 46 6.32 -11.28 -0.08
CA ARG A 46 7.19 -12.42 0.25
C ARG A 46 8.63 -11.99 0.50
N HIS A 47 9.08 -10.98 -0.21
CA HIS A 47 10.39 -10.41 0.00
C HIS A 47 10.44 -9.71 1.37
N ASP A 48 9.45 -8.91 1.70
CA ASP A 48 9.43 -8.11 2.93
C ASP A 48 9.29 -8.99 4.17
N LEU A 49 8.43 -10.02 4.11
CA LEU A 49 8.38 -11.04 5.17
C LEU A 49 9.75 -11.72 5.37
N ARG A 50 10.43 -12.11 4.29
CA ARG A 50 11.75 -12.74 4.40
C ARG A 50 12.80 -11.79 4.95
N GLU A 51 12.72 -10.52 4.60
CA GLU A 51 13.63 -9.50 5.10
C GLU A 51 13.49 -9.31 6.61
N VAL A 52 12.27 -9.15 7.12
CA VAL A 52 12.04 -9.01 8.56
C VAL A 52 12.34 -10.29 9.35
N GLU A 53 12.06 -11.47 8.78
CA GLU A 53 12.46 -12.76 9.35
C GLU A 53 14.00 -12.89 9.43
N SER A 54 14.69 -12.43 8.40
CA SER A 54 16.16 -12.37 8.35
C SER A 54 16.72 -11.42 9.41
N LEU A 55 16.09 -10.25 9.62
CA LEU A 55 16.46 -9.31 10.68
C LEU A 55 16.32 -9.95 12.06
N LEU A 56 15.20 -10.61 12.35
CA LEU A 56 14.97 -11.30 13.62
C LEU A 56 16.00 -12.43 13.84
N SER A 57 16.28 -13.24 12.80
CA SER A 57 17.27 -14.31 12.88
C SER A 57 18.68 -13.78 13.19
N ARG A 58 19.09 -12.72 12.48
CA ARG A 58 20.38 -12.04 12.73
C ARG A 58 20.44 -11.44 14.13
N TYR A 59 19.34 -10.87 14.62
CA TYR A 59 19.23 -10.34 15.98
C TYR A 59 19.42 -11.43 17.03
N ASP A 60 18.70 -12.55 16.91
CA ASP A 60 18.78 -13.69 17.82
C ASP A 60 20.20 -14.30 17.81
N SER A 61 20.84 -14.39 16.64
CA SER A 61 22.24 -14.86 16.50
C SER A 61 23.26 -13.91 17.16
N ALA A 62 23.13 -12.60 16.94
CA ALA A 62 24.02 -11.60 17.52
C ALA A 62 23.89 -11.56 19.05
N ARG A 63 22.66 -11.63 19.55
CA ARG A 63 22.34 -11.75 20.98
C ARG A 63 22.93 -13.00 21.60
N GLY A 64 22.75 -14.17 20.98
CA GLY A 64 23.23 -15.45 21.50
C GLY A 64 24.76 -15.51 21.63
N ARG A 65 25.47 -14.77 20.78
CA ARG A 65 26.95 -14.67 20.79
C ARG A 65 27.46 -13.49 21.64
N TYR A 66 26.57 -12.72 22.28
CA TYR A 66 26.91 -11.46 22.97
C TYR A 66 27.69 -10.47 22.09
N ALA A 67 27.48 -10.53 20.78
CA ALA A 67 28.22 -9.75 19.79
C ALA A 67 27.62 -8.33 19.70
N ARG A 68 28.06 -7.44 20.61
CA ARG A 68 27.54 -6.06 20.70
C ARG A 68 27.61 -5.27 19.39
N ARG A 69 28.69 -5.44 18.62
CA ARG A 69 28.85 -4.78 17.31
C ARG A 69 27.82 -5.30 16.31
N ASP A 70 27.61 -6.61 16.26
CA ASP A 70 26.61 -7.23 15.39
C ASP A 70 25.20 -6.78 15.78
N LEU A 71 24.89 -6.71 17.09
CA LEU A 71 23.61 -6.19 17.58
C LEU A 71 23.35 -4.75 17.12
N MET A 72 24.34 -3.86 17.24
CA MET A 72 24.20 -2.47 16.75
C MET A 72 23.97 -2.41 15.25
N ARG A 73 24.63 -3.28 14.48
CA ARG A 73 24.44 -3.35 13.03
C ARG A 73 23.02 -3.78 12.68
N VAL A 74 22.53 -4.86 13.30
CA VAL A 74 21.15 -5.32 13.09
C VAL A 74 20.15 -4.26 13.55
N GLU A 75 20.42 -3.54 14.65
CA GLU A 75 19.54 -2.43 15.08
C GLU A 75 19.46 -1.30 14.06
N GLN A 76 20.57 -0.99 13.37
CA GLN A 76 20.56 -0.01 12.29
C GLN A 76 19.75 -0.54 11.10
N ASP A 77 19.99 -1.78 10.66
CA ASP A 77 19.24 -2.40 9.57
C ASP A 77 17.72 -2.42 9.87
N VAL A 78 17.34 -2.71 11.12
CA VAL A 78 15.93 -2.68 11.57
C VAL A 78 15.33 -1.29 11.47
N ARG A 79 16.09 -0.23 11.81
CA ARG A 79 15.60 1.15 11.69
C ARG A 79 15.40 1.55 10.25
N ASP A 80 16.32 1.15 9.38
CA ASP A 80 16.24 1.44 7.95
C ASP A 80 15.05 0.71 7.33
N TYR A 81 14.85 -0.58 7.67
CA TYR A 81 13.67 -1.35 7.28
C TYR A 81 12.36 -0.69 7.73
N VAL A 82 12.22 -0.39 9.03
CA VAL A 82 10.99 0.22 9.56
C VAL A 82 10.74 1.61 8.99
N ALA A 83 11.78 2.37 8.67
CA ALA A 83 11.63 3.67 8.02
C ALA A 83 11.12 3.55 6.58
N ALA A 84 11.61 2.55 5.83
CA ALA A 84 11.13 2.24 4.50
C ALA A 84 9.67 1.76 4.54
N GLU A 85 9.35 0.84 5.44
CA GLU A 85 8.01 0.30 5.66
C GLU A 85 6.99 1.41 5.94
N LEU A 86 7.30 2.28 6.92
CA LEU A 86 6.41 3.41 7.25
C LEU A 86 6.21 4.36 6.07
N HIS A 87 7.23 4.55 5.22
CA HIS A 87 7.11 5.40 4.05
C HIS A 87 6.22 4.75 2.98
N GLU A 88 6.34 3.44 2.77
CA GLU A 88 5.49 2.67 1.85
C GLU A 88 4.04 2.67 2.31
N SER A 89 3.75 2.22 3.54
CA SER A 89 2.40 2.21 4.13
C SER A 89 1.74 3.60 4.12
N HIS A 90 2.54 4.67 4.26
CA HIS A 90 2.01 6.03 4.13
C HIS A 90 1.57 6.38 2.71
N ARG A 91 2.29 5.91 1.68
CA ARG A 91 1.95 6.10 0.28
C ARG A 91 0.72 5.28 -0.10
N GLU A 92 0.68 4.01 0.27
CA GLU A 92 -0.43 3.09 0.03
C GLU A 92 -1.71 3.61 0.68
N LEU A 93 -1.67 3.95 1.98
CA LEU A 93 -2.83 4.54 2.65
C LEU A 93 -3.34 5.83 1.97
N ALA A 94 -2.43 6.62 1.39
CA ALA A 94 -2.80 7.83 0.69
C ALA A 94 -3.42 7.54 -0.69
N GLN A 95 -3.08 6.41 -1.31
CA GLN A 95 -3.70 5.88 -2.52
C GLN A 95 -5.09 5.33 -2.23
N ASP A 96 -5.26 4.43 -1.26
CA ASP A 96 -6.57 3.82 -0.95
C ASP A 96 -7.59 4.90 -0.56
N LYS A 97 -7.14 5.93 0.16
CA LYS A 97 -8.01 7.07 0.50
C LYS A 97 -8.48 7.87 -0.71
N ARG A 98 -7.71 7.89 -1.80
CA ARG A 98 -8.13 8.51 -3.06
C ARG A 98 -9.09 7.60 -3.81
N GLU A 99 -8.87 6.30 -3.80
CA GLU A 99 -9.77 5.30 -4.38
C GLU A 99 -11.14 5.35 -3.70
N VAL A 100 -11.19 5.29 -2.36
CA VAL A 100 -12.43 5.50 -1.58
C VAL A 100 -13.18 6.77 -1.97
N ARG A 101 -12.46 7.88 -2.21
CA ARG A 101 -13.07 9.16 -2.62
C ARG A 101 -13.65 9.07 -4.03
N THR A 102 -12.95 8.38 -4.93
CA THR A 102 -13.35 8.18 -6.32
C THR A 102 -14.58 7.29 -6.39
N SER A 103 -14.57 6.13 -5.74
CA SER A 103 -15.71 5.21 -5.72
C SER A 103 -16.91 5.80 -4.97
N THR A 104 -16.68 6.60 -3.92
CA THR A 104 -17.74 7.40 -3.28
C THR A 104 -18.36 8.42 -4.23
N ARG A 105 -17.57 8.96 -5.17
CA ARG A 105 -18.05 9.86 -6.22
C ARG A 105 -18.89 9.09 -7.23
N GLU A 106 -18.39 7.97 -7.74
CA GLU A 106 -19.06 7.13 -8.74
C GLU A 106 -20.41 6.63 -8.24
N VAL A 107 -20.49 6.11 -7.02
CA VAL A 107 -21.77 5.73 -6.36
C VAL A 107 -22.79 6.87 -6.37
N ARG A 108 -22.35 8.14 -6.25
CA ARG A 108 -23.23 9.31 -6.25
C ARG A 108 -23.69 9.73 -7.64
N TYR A 109 -22.85 9.59 -8.67
CA TYR A 109 -23.13 10.09 -10.02
C TYR A 109 -23.72 9.02 -10.95
N ASP A 110 -23.30 7.76 -10.84
CA ASP A 110 -23.60 6.70 -11.83
C ASP A 110 -24.84 5.87 -11.48
N GLY A 111 -25.59 6.30 -10.46
CA GLY A 111 -26.95 5.82 -10.20
C GLY A 111 -27.04 4.61 -9.26
N ASN A 112 -26.06 4.43 -8.37
CA ASN A 112 -26.14 3.47 -7.27
C ASN A 112 -26.22 2.02 -7.76
N ARG A 113 -25.41 1.68 -8.78
CA ARG A 113 -25.30 0.31 -9.29
C ARG A 113 -24.78 -0.60 -8.18
N ARG A 114 -25.07 -1.89 -8.31
CA ARG A 114 -24.63 -2.88 -7.32
C ARG A 114 -23.10 -2.93 -7.24
N ASP A 115 -22.45 -2.80 -8.38
CA ASP A 115 -21.00 -2.93 -8.54
C ASP A 115 -20.28 -1.74 -7.91
N ASP A 116 -20.65 -0.49 -8.23
CA ASP A 116 -20.06 0.72 -7.59
C ASP A 116 -20.15 0.69 -6.03
N ARG A 117 -21.21 0.08 -5.49
CA ARG A 117 -21.38 -0.07 -4.03
C ARG A 117 -20.47 -1.14 -3.45
N GLN A 118 -20.16 -2.18 -4.21
CA GLN A 118 -19.25 -3.25 -3.84
C GLN A 118 -17.82 -2.70 -3.85
N ASP A 119 -17.39 -2.08 -4.94
CA ASP A 119 -16.06 -1.46 -5.08
C ASP A 119 -15.79 -0.48 -3.94
N ARG A 120 -16.73 0.42 -3.66
CA ARG A 120 -16.61 1.36 -2.53
C ARG A 120 -16.45 0.64 -1.18
N ARG A 121 -17.13 -0.48 -0.96
CA ARG A 121 -17.02 -1.21 0.31
C ARG A 121 -15.65 -1.84 0.45
N ASP A 122 -15.08 -2.31 -0.64
CA ASP A 122 -13.77 -2.95 -0.67
C ASP A 122 -12.67 -1.89 -0.50
N ASP A 123 -12.71 -0.77 -1.23
CA ASP A 123 -11.76 0.34 -0.99
C ASP A 123 -11.80 0.86 0.47
N VAL A 124 -13.01 0.93 1.06
CA VAL A 124 -13.17 1.36 2.45
C VAL A 124 -12.62 0.32 3.42
N ARG A 125 -12.71 -0.97 3.08
CA ARG A 125 -12.10 -2.04 3.85
C ARG A 125 -10.60 -1.90 3.78
N ASP A 126 -10.02 -1.74 2.60
CA ASP A 126 -8.57 -1.75 2.39
C ASP A 126 -7.92 -0.54 3.04
N ALA A 127 -8.47 0.66 2.83
CA ALA A 127 -8.02 1.87 3.54
C ALA A 127 -8.10 1.74 5.07
N ARG A 128 -9.00 0.90 5.62
CA ARG A 128 -9.08 0.62 7.07
C ARG A 128 -8.04 -0.43 7.50
N GLN A 129 -7.80 -1.46 6.68
CA GLN A 129 -6.77 -2.48 6.91
C GLN A 129 -5.40 -1.79 6.94
N GLU A 130 -5.09 -1.03 5.89
CA GLU A 130 -3.85 -0.28 5.73
C GLU A 130 -3.66 0.76 6.85
N SER A 131 -4.73 1.46 7.22
CA SER A 131 -4.68 2.38 8.37
C SER A 131 -4.41 1.67 9.71
N ARG A 132 -4.76 0.39 9.87
CA ARG A 132 -4.45 -0.38 11.09
C ARG A 132 -2.99 -0.82 11.08
N ALA A 133 -2.53 -1.42 9.98
CA ALA A 133 -1.14 -1.82 9.77
C ALA A 133 -0.18 -0.65 10.06
N LEU A 134 -0.38 0.49 9.39
CA LEU A 134 0.43 1.69 9.62
C LEU A 134 0.47 2.15 11.09
N ARG A 135 -0.65 2.08 11.81
CA ARG A 135 -0.69 2.44 13.24
C ARG A 135 0.14 1.49 14.09
N GLU A 136 0.05 0.19 13.82
CA GLU A 136 0.79 -0.86 14.52
C GLU A 136 2.29 -0.75 14.24
N THR A 137 2.69 -0.65 12.97
CA THR A 137 4.09 -0.41 12.55
C THR A 137 4.65 0.85 13.21
N ARG A 138 3.90 1.95 13.23
CA ARG A 138 4.32 3.20 13.89
C ARG A 138 4.50 3.03 15.40
N ALA A 139 3.60 2.31 16.07
CA ALA A 139 3.72 2.05 17.50
C ALA A 139 4.97 1.21 17.82
N ILE A 140 5.26 0.20 17.00
CA ILE A 140 6.48 -0.61 17.12
C ILE A 140 7.73 0.24 16.86
N ALA A 141 7.72 1.04 15.79
CA ALA A 141 8.81 1.94 15.43
C ALA A 141 9.17 2.91 16.56
N GLN A 142 8.17 3.51 17.20
CA GLN A 142 8.39 4.40 18.35
C GLN A 142 9.04 3.67 19.52
N GLN A 143 8.60 2.45 19.83
CA GLN A 143 9.20 1.65 20.90
C GLN A 143 10.64 1.23 20.57
N LEU A 144 10.91 0.81 19.32
CA LEU A 144 12.26 0.48 18.86
C LEU A 144 13.20 1.69 18.95
N ASN A 145 12.74 2.87 18.51
CA ASN A 145 13.51 4.11 18.59
C ASN A 145 13.84 4.50 20.03
N ASN A 146 12.90 4.35 20.97
CA ASN A 146 13.13 4.63 22.39
C ASN A 146 14.18 3.70 23.03
N LEU A 147 14.33 2.50 22.49
CA LEU A 147 15.28 1.49 22.95
C LEU A 147 16.62 1.55 22.20
N TYR A 148 16.74 2.36 21.15
CA TYR A 148 17.91 2.38 20.28
C TYR A 148 19.23 2.56 21.06
N GLY A 149 20.23 1.74 20.74
CA GLY A 149 21.55 1.78 21.38
C GLY A 149 21.61 1.25 22.81
N ARG A 150 20.46 0.98 23.47
CA ARG A 150 20.40 0.35 24.80
C ARG A 150 20.71 -1.14 24.70
N MET A 151 21.71 -1.59 25.45
CA MET A 151 22.26 -2.97 25.36
C MET A 151 22.08 -3.77 26.65
N ASP A 152 21.33 -3.27 27.62
CA ASP A 152 20.96 -4.06 28.80
C ASP A 152 20.03 -5.22 28.39
N SER A 153 20.06 -6.30 29.17
CA SER A 153 19.33 -7.53 28.86
C SER A 153 17.83 -7.32 28.68
N GLY A 154 17.23 -6.41 29.45
CA GLY A 154 15.82 -6.03 29.33
C GLY A 154 15.51 -5.34 28.00
N SER A 155 16.31 -4.33 27.63
CA SER A 155 16.17 -3.64 26.35
C SER A 155 16.36 -4.58 25.15
N VAL A 156 17.37 -5.46 25.21
CA VAL A 156 17.65 -6.44 24.15
C VAL A 156 16.49 -7.43 23.99
N GLN A 157 15.95 -7.96 25.09
CA GLN A 157 14.78 -8.83 25.05
C GLN A 157 13.55 -8.09 24.51
N ARG A 158 13.36 -6.82 24.88
CA ARG A 158 12.22 -6.03 24.40
C ARG A 158 12.30 -5.72 22.91
N LYS A 159 13.47 -5.35 22.39
CA LYS A 159 13.71 -5.20 20.95
C LYS A 159 13.40 -6.48 20.18
N ARG A 160 13.80 -7.63 20.72
CA ARG A 160 13.49 -8.94 20.13
C ARG A 160 11.99 -9.22 20.07
N MET A 161 11.23 -8.87 21.10
CA MET A 161 9.77 -8.99 21.08
C MET A 161 9.15 -8.09 20.00
N LEU A 162 9.57 -6.82 19.92
CA LEU A 162 9.10 -5.89 18.89
C LEU A 162 9.43 -6.34 17.46
N LEU A 163 10.60 -6.95 17.25
CA LEU A 163 10.93 -7.58 15.97
C LEU A 163 10.04 -8.78 15.65
N ALA A 164 9.74 -9.59 16.65
CA ALA A 164 8.79 -10.68 16.48
C ALA A 164 7.38 -10.17 16.15
N ASP A 165 6.96 -9.04 16.74
CA ASP A 165 5.68 -8.40 16.42
C ASP A 165 5.66 -7.91 14.96
N LEU A 166 6.74 -7.31 14.45
CA LEU A 166 6.85 -6.95 13.02
C LEU A 166 6.74 -8.18 12.10
N VAL A 167 7.38 -9.30 12.47
CA VAL A 167 7.23 -10.56 11.72
C VAL A 167 5.78 -11.05 11.71
N GLN A 168 5.07 -10.94 12.84
CA GLN A 168 3.66 -11.36 12.89
C GLN A 168 2.77 -10.45 12.05
N LEU A 169 3.03 -9.13 12.06
CA LEU A 169 2.33 -8.16 11.23
C LEU A 169 2.48 -8.52 9.75
N ALA A 170 3.72 -8.66 9.26
CA ALA A 170 4.01 -9.02 7.86
C ALA A 170 3.41 -10.39 7.45
N ARG A 171 3.36 -11.36 8.37
CA ARG A 171 2.69 -12.65 8.11
C ARG A 171 1.17 -12.50 7.98
N SER A 172 0.58 -11.61 8.78
CA SER A 172 -0.85 -11.36 8.76
C SER A 172 -1.28 -10.65 7.47
N GLU A 173 -0.50 -9.66 7.02
CA GLU A 173 -0.69 -8.95 5.74
C GLU A 173 -0.55 -9.93 4.57
N GLN A 174 0.53 -10.71 4.54
CA GLN A 174 0.70 -11.73 3.49
C GLN A 174 -0.45 -12.75 3.45
N ALA A 175 -1.01 -13.13 4.61
CA ALA A 175 -2.13 -14.06 4.64
C ALA A 175 -3.43 -13.42 4.11
N GLN A 176 -3.67 -12.15 4.42
CA GLN A 176 -4.81 -11.35 3.95
C GLN A 176 -4.72 -11.16 2.43
N ASN A 177 -3.60 -10.67 1.92
CA ASN A 177 -3.38 -10.47 0.47
C ASN A 177 -3.58 -11.78 -0.29
N ARG A 178 -3.11 -12.92 0.26
CA ARG A 178 -3.33 -14.24 -0.37
C ARG A 178 -4.77 -14.70 -0.35
N GLN A 179 -5.57 -14.24 0.60
CA GLN A 179 -7.01 -14.52 0.65
C GLN A 179 -7.74 -13.66 -0.38
N GLU A 180 -7.46 -12.36 -0.42
CA GLU A 180 -8.02 -11.40 -1.39
C GLU A 180 -7.77 -11.89 -2.83
N LEU A 181 -6.52 -12.21 -3.17
CA LEU A 181 -6.16 -12.79 -4.47
C LEU A 181 -6.89 -14.09 -4.84
N ARG A 182 -7.39 -14.84 -3.86
CA ARG A 182 -8.20 -16.05 -4.12
C ARG A 182 -9.65 -15.67 -4.37
N GLU A 183 -10.16 -14.66 -3.68
CA GLU A 183 -11.49 -14.09 -3.85
C GLU A 183 -11.58 -13.43 -5.23
N ASP A 184 -10.62 -12.57 -5.62
CA ASP A 184 -10.61 -11.90 -6.92
C ASP A 184 -10.56 -12.89 -8.09
N ARG A 185 -9.71 -13.93 -7.96
CA ARG A 185 -9.64 -15.00 -8.97
C ARG A 185 -10.92 -15.80 -9.08
N ARG A 186 -11.70 -15.88 -8.00
CA ARG A 186 -12.99 -16.56 -8.01
C ARG A 186 -14.03 -15.67 -8.69
N GLU A 187 -14.08 -14.39 -8.36
CA GLU A 187 -14.99 -13.41 -8.96
C GLU A 187 -14.74 -13.28 -10.47
N ALA A 188 -13.49 -13.13 -10.90
CA ALA A 188 -13.11 -13.10 -12.32
C ALA A 188 -13.49 -14.37 -13.11
N ARG A 189 -13.70 -15.52 -12.44
CA ARG A 189 -14.21 -16.75 -13.07
C ARG A 189 -15.73 -16.77 -13.12
N GLU A 190 -16.39 -16.23 -12.11
CA GLU A 190 -17.84 -16.13 -12.05
C GLU A 190 -18.32 -15.14 -13.12
N ASP A 191 -17.67 -13.99 -13.29
CA ASP A 191 -18.04 -12.99 -14.31
C ASP A 191 -17.94 -13.53 -15.74
N ARG A 192 -16.89 -14.31 -16.02
CA ARG A 192 -16.73 -15.02 -17.31
C ARG A 192 -17.79 -16.07 -17.58
N ARG A 193 -18.59 -16.46 -16.57
CA ARG A 193 -19.65 -17.46 -16.71
C ARG A 193 -21.01 -16.83 -17.03
N TRP A 194 -21.15 -15.52 -16.82
CA TRP A 194 -22.38 -14.77 -17.06
C TRP A 194 -22.37 -13.97 -18.38
N TYR A 195 -21.26 -13.99 -19.13
CA TYR A 195 -21.09 -13.43 -20.48
C TYR A 195 -20.98 -14.51 -21.57
#